data_AF-A0AAV4NGE0-F1
#
_entry.id   AF-A0AAV4NGE0-F1
#
_cell.length_a   1.000
_cell.length_b   1.000
_cell.length_c   1.000
_cell.angle_alpha   90.00
_cell.angle_beta   90.00
_cell.angle_gamma   90.00
#
_symmetry.space_group_name_H-M   'P 1'
#
loop_
_entity.id
_entity.type
_entity.pdbx_description
1 polymer ?
#
loop_
_entity_poly.entity_id
_entity_poly.type
_entity_poly.pdbx_seq_one_letter_code
_entity_poly.pdbx_strand_id
1 'polypeptide(L)'
;MSSIFFYYSQKGCCVNHGVPASCQEFCSLQSVIMGGHPNPWQCMDHLAVITKCLTDGRNHMPCCVKQNIPEVCRSVCTGDYGLTTVLQHYSCMDYTIPTLSCIAEGIELLPGPPQEVSVEALSDTELKIKWIPPHQDVPVEKYRINITLVKELSALQEFESGTTDPKKMSKMPDGKKPGSTDSFKSFMMVMVDGNKTSYVASGLQPVTMYEVQITSQNSHGRSMPTFAARALTLSSPDDDPTFPAKANETYVGHLPNITKCCEDKGVPEGKCLRSLCDPSDEEDTKLSDVLMCEPYVNITFECMAGGADLSNCCQQRGLPDICLGFVGEMSPS
;
A
#
# COMPACT_ATOMS: atom_id res chain seq x y z
N MET A 1 27.60 1.43 14.16
CA MET A 1 26.15 1.70 14.05
C MET A 1 25.62 0.83 12.91
N SER A 2 24.68 -0.08 13.17
CA SER A 2 24.18 -1.02 12.15
C SER A 2 23.47 -0.28 11.02
N SER A 3 23.61 -0.73 9.77
CA SER A 3 23.02 -0.11 8.56
C SER A 3 21.49 0.08 8.66
N ILE A 4 20.83 -0.76 9.45
CA ILE A 4 19.39 -0.69 9.74
C ILE A 4 19.04 0.60 10.51
N PHE A 5 19.86 0.98 11.51
CA PHE A 5 19.65 2.23 12.26
C PHE A 5 19.90 3.47 11.41
N PHE A 6 20.77 3.39 10.41
CA PHE A 6 20.97 4.49 9.47
C PHE A 6 19.72 4.69 8.61
N TYR A 7 19.13 3.60 8.08
CA TYR A 7 17.92 3.63 7.25
C TYR A 7 16.73 4.33 7.93
N TYR A 8 16.54 4.11 9.23
CA TYR A 8 15.44 4.69 10.01
C TYR A 8 15.74 6.08 10.61
N SER A 9 16.90 6.66 10.32
CA SER A 9 17.18 8.05 10.71
C SER A 9 16.60 9.04 9.68
N GLN A 10 16.21 10.25 10.10
CA GLN A 10 15.71 11.30 9.18
C GLN A 10 16.68 11.57 8.03
N LYS A 11 17.99 11.61 8.32
CA LYS A 11 19.04 11.76 7.31
C LYS A 11 19.14 10.55 6.38
N GLY A 12 19.09 9.34 6.92
CA GLY A 12 19.12 8.12 6.11
C GLY A 12 17.91 7.97 5.21
N CYS A 13 16.72 8.31 5.69
CA CYS A 13 15.50 8.38 4.89
C CYS A 13 15.69 9.33 3.69
N CYS A 14 16.21 10.53 3.91
CA CYS A 14 16.49 11.47 2.83
C CYS A 14 17.50 10.94 1.81
N VAL A 15 18.61 10.35 2.27
CA VAL A 15 19.63 9.78 1.40
C VAL A 15 19.04 8.64 0.56
N ASN A 16 18.24 7.78 1.18
CA ASN A 16 17.58 6.66 0.51
C ASN A 16 16.58 7.11 -0.56
N HIS A 17 15.92 8.24 -0.35
CA HIS A 17 14.99 8.84 -1.31
C HIS A 17 15.66 9.91 -2.21
N GLY A 18 16.99 9.87 -2.36
CA GLY A 18 17.69 10.65 -3.38
C GLY A 18 17.81 12.15 -3.11
N VAL A 19 17.67 12.60 -1.85
CA VAL A 19 17.89 14.01 -1.51
C VAL A 19 19.37 14.37 -1.66
N PRO A 20 19.73 15.37 -2.49
CA PRO A 20 21.11 15.71 -2.79
C PRO A 20 21.82 16.25 -1.54
N ALA A 21 23.14 16.08 -1.48
CA ALA A 21 23.95 16.51 -0.34
C ALA A 21 23.77 17.99 0.03
N SER A 22 23.53 18.86 -0.96
CA SER A 22 23.22 20.29 -0.76
C SER A 22 21.92 20.54 0.02
N CYS A 23 20.99 19.59 0.05
CA CYS A 23 19.70 19.69 0.72
C CYS A 23 19.60 18.83 1.99
N GLN A 24 20.63 18.02 2.30
CA GLN A 24 20.61 17.12 3.46
C GLN A 24 20.64 17.85 4.81
N GLU A 25 21.00 19.13 4.84
CA GLU A 25 20.88 19.94 6.06
C GLU A 25 19.43 20.10 6.53
N PHE A 26 18.46 20.02 5.60
CA PHE A 26 17.03 20.04 5.93
C PHE A 26 16.48 18.68 6.40
N CYS A 27 17.28 17.61 6.33
CA CYS A 27 16.89 16.24 6.69
C CYS A 27 17.10 15.92 8.16
N SER A 28 17.03 16.94 9.01
CA SER A 28 17.24 16.83 10.45
C SER A 28 16.41 17.90 11.13
N LEU A 29 15.47 17.49 11.98
CA LEU A 29 14.57 18.40 12.66
C LEU A 29 15.33 19.44 13.51
N GLN A 30 16.38 18.99 14.21
CA GLN A 30 17.24 19.86 15.00
C GLN A 30 17.92 20.92 14.15
N SER A 31 18.38 20.55 12.95
CA SER A 31 19.02 21.47 12.02
C SER A 31 18.03 22.54 11.56
N VAL A 32 16.86 22.12 11.07
CA VAL A 32 15.81 23.03 10.58
C VAL A 32 15.36 24.02 11.67
N ILE A 33 15.23 23.59 12.92
CA ILE A 33 14.83 24.45 14.05
C ILE A 33 15.95 25.43 14.43
N MET A 34 17.21 24.99 14.45
CA MET A 34 18.35 25.85 14.80
C MET A 34 18.58 26.98 13.78
N GLY A 35 18.08 26.82 12.55
CA GLY A 35 18.18 27.83 11.50
C GLY A 35 19.60 28.03 10.98
N GLY A 36 19.81 29.11 10.22
CA GLY A 36 21.12 29.42 9.62
C GLY A 36 21.44 28.67 8.33
N HIS A 37 20.45 27.99 7.75
CA HIS A 37 20.59 27.26 6.49
C HIS A 37 20.54 28.18 5.27
N PRO A 38 21.14 27.76 4.14
CA PRO A 38 20.95 28.39 2.85
C PRO A 38 19.47 28.47 2.49
N ASN A 39 19.16 29.31 1.53
CA ASN A 39 17.80 29.49 1.05
C ASN A 39 17.16 28.14 0.61
N PRO A 40 16.05 27.69 1.24
CA PRO A 40 15.40 26.40 0.93
C PRO A 40 14.79 26.36 -0.48
N TRP A 41 14.69 27.50 -1.18
CA TRP A 41 14.21 27.57 -2.57
C TRP A 41 15.00 26.63 -3.51
N GLN A 42 16.28 26.34 -3.24
CA GLN A 42 17.08 25.40 -4.05
C GLN A 42 16.72 23.92 -3.82
N CYS A 43 15.95 23.62 -2.78
CA CYS A 43 15.58 22.27 -2.37
C CYS A 43 14.07 22.00 -2.53
N MET A 44 13.34 22.90 -3.21
CA MET A 44 11.89 22.81 -3.39
C MET A 44 11.43 21.45 -3.93
N ASP A 45 12.11 20.95 -4.96
CA ASP A 45 11.79 19.67 -5.60
C ASP A 45 11.93 18.47 -4.65
N HIS A 46 12.65 18.66 -3.53
CA HIS A 46 12.87 17.64 -2.50
C HIS A 46 12.05 17.89 -1.23
N LEU A 47 11.28 18.98 -1.13
CA LEU A 47 10.53 19.30 0.09
C LEU A 47 9.51 18.23 0.46
N ALA A 48 8.91 17.55 -0.51
CA ALA A 48 8.01 16.43 -0.24
C ALA A 48 8.71 15.28 0.46
N VAL A 49 9.87 14.86 -0.06
CA VAL A 49 10.70 13.81 0.54
C VAL A 49 11.24 14.23 1.91
N ILE A 50 11.76 15.45 2.01
CA ILE A 50 12.28 16.00 3.28
C ILE A 50 11.19 16.02 4.35
N THR A 51 10.00 16.52 4.01
CA THR A 51 8.85 16.59 4.93
C THR A 51 8.41 15.20 5.37
N LYS A 52 8.30 14.25 4.43
CA LYS A 52 7.99 12.84 4.73
C LYS A 52 8.99 12.22 5.70
N CYS A 53 10.28 12.48 5.52
CA CYS A 53 11.33 11.98 6.40
C CYS A 53 11.33 12.67 7.78
N LEU A 54 11.06 13.98 7.85
CA LEU A 54 11.00 14.72 9.11
C LEU A 54 9.82 14.32 9.98
N THR A 55 8.66 14.01 9.39
CA THR A 55 7.47 13.61 10.14
C THR A 55 7.51 12.17 10.64
N ASP A 56 8.45 11.36 10.14
CA ASP A 56 8.75 9.99 10.61
C ASP A 56 7.52 9.07 10.64
N GLY A 57 6.56 9.30 9.71
CA GLY A 57 5.33 8.52 9.63
C GLY A 57 4.40 8.66 10.85
N ARG A 58 4.57 9.69 11.69
CA ARG A 58 3.70 9.97 12.85
C ARG A 58 2.58 10.92 12.48
N ASN A 59 1.44 10.80 13.16
CA ASN A 59 0.28 11.64 12.87
C ASN A 59 0.26 12.90 13.74
N HIS A 60 0.86 14.00 13.27
CA HIS A 60 0.93 15.27 14.00
C HIS A 60 -0.33 16.13 13.84
N MET A 61 -1.31 15.69 13.04
CA MET A 61 -2.54 16.42 12.73
C MET A 61 -3.29 16.91 13.98
N PRO A 62 -3.48 16.12 15.06
CA PRO A 62 -4.17 16.60 16.26
C PRO A 62 -3.49 17.81 16.91
N CYS A 63 -2.15 17.82 16.96
CA CYS A 63 -1.40 18.98 17.44
C CYS A 63 -1.56 20.16 16.48
N CYS A 64 -1.44 19.93 15.16
CA CYS A 64 -1.55 21.02 14.19
C CYS A 64 -2.91 21.71 14.20
N VAL A 65 -4.00 20.96 14.35
CA VAL A 65 -5.35 21.50 14.53
C VAL A 65 -5.41 22.35 15.81
N LYS A 66 -4.83 21.87 16.91
CA LYS A 66 -4.77 22.61 18.18
C LYS A 66 -3.93 23.90 18.08
N GLN A 67 -2.87 23.90 17.27
CA GLN A 67 -2.03 25.08 16.98
C GLN A 67 -2.68 26.03 15.95
N ASN A 68 -3.92 25.78 15.52
CA ASN A 68 -4.64 26.58 14.54
C ASN A 68 -3.92 26.72 13.18
N ILE A 69 -3.16 25.69 12.78
CA ILE A 69 -2.58 25.64 11.43
C ILE A 69 -3.74 25.57 10.42
N PRO A 70 -3.78 26.43 9.37
CA PRO A 70 -4.84 26.45 8.38
C PRO A 70 -4.93 25.12 7.63
N GLU A 71 -6.13 24.71 7.25
CA GLU A 71 -6.38 23.43 6.58
C GLU A 71 -5.50 23.22 5.34
N VAL A 72 -5.32 24.26 4.53
CA VAL A 72 -4.47 24.24 3.34
C VAL A 72 -2.99 23.93 3.64
N CYS A 73 -2.53 24.16 4.88
CA CYS A 73 -1.16 23.91 5.31
C CYS A 73 -0.99 22.58 6.08
N ARG A 74 -2.10 21.92 6.45
CA ARG A 74 -2.08 20.77 7.38
C ARG A 74 -1.51 19.49 6.78
N SER A 75 -1.42 19.38 5.46
CA SER A 75 -0.86 18.18 4.81
C SER A 75 0.60 17.93 5.25
N VAL A 76 1.35 19.02 5.50
CA VAL A 76 2.73 18.98 6.02
C VAL A 76 2.80 18.25 7.37
N CYS A 77 1.75 18.33 8.19
CA CYS A 77 1.69 17.70 9.52
C CYS A 77 1.68 16.17 9.48
N THR A 78 1.47 15.55 8.31
CA THR A 78 1.44 14.10 8.16
C THR A 78 2.51 13.59 7.20
N GLY A 79 3.43 14.45 6.76
CA GLY A 79 4.47 14.07 5.80
C GLY A 79 4.05 14.21 4.33
N ASP A 80 2.81 14.63 4.08
CA ASP A 80 2.25 14.75 2.74
C ASP A 80 2.35 16.20 2.27
N TYR A 81 3.44 16.53 1.58
CA TYR A 81 3.67 17.90 1.12
C TYR A 81 2.82 18.23 -0.11
N GLY A 82 1.53 18.49 0.11
CA GLY A 82 0.53 18.82 -0.90
C GLY A 82 0.44 20.30 -1.28
N LEU A 83 1.44 21.13 -0.96
CA LEU A 83 1.44 22.54 -1.37
C LEU A 83 1.83 22.64 -2.84
N THR A 84 0.93 23.11 -3.70
CA THR A 84 1.12 23.08 -5.16
C THR A 84 1.29 24.47 -5.77
N THR A 85 0.85 25.53 -5.09
CA THR A 85 0.92 26.91 -5.61
C THR A 85 1.91 27.76 -4.82
N VAL A 86 2.51 28.76 -5.46
CA VAL A 86 3.41 29.73 -4.80
C VAL A 86 2.72 30.44 -3.63
N LEU A 87 1.43 30.76 -3.80
CA LEU A 87 0.63 31.38 -2.74
C LEU A 87 0.51 30.46 -1.52
N GLN A 88 0.22 29.17 -1.72
CA GLN A 88 0.16 28.21 -0.62
C GLN A 88 1.50 28.08 0.10
N HIS A 89 2.60 27.96 -0.66
CA HIS A 89 3.93 27.92 -0.06
C HIS A 89 4.18 29.15 0.82
N TYR A 90 3.98 30.35 0.27
CA TYR A 90 4.19 31.60 1.00
C TYR A 90 3.27 31.73 2.22
N SER A 91 1.96 31.50 2.08
CA SER A 91 1.00 31.58 3.18
C SER A 91 1.24 30.55 4.28
N CYS A 92 1.77 29.37 3.94
CA CYS A 92 2.08 28.34 4.92
C CYS A 92 3.45 28.53 5.60
N MET A 93 4.35 29.38 5.06
CA MET A 93 5.65 29.65 5.68
C MET A 93 5.50 30.21 7.10
N ASP A 94 4.51 31.05 7.35
CA ASP A 94 4.23 31.63 8.69
C ASP A 94 3.90 30.56 9.74
N TYR A 95 3.46 29.37 9.30
CA TYR A 95 3.10 28.24 10.16
C TYR A 95 4.22 27.20 10.28
N THR A 96 5.41 27.46 9.73
CA THR A 96 6.53 26.50 9.77
C THR A 96 6.96 26.18 11.20
N ILE A 97 7.18 27.19 12.04
CA ILE A 97 7.61 26.99 13.44
C ILE A 97 6.59 26.21 14.27
N PRO A 98 5.28 26.56 14.31
CA PRO A 98 4.31 25.76 15.05
C PRO A 98 4.18 24.34 14.49
N THR A 99 4.34 24.14 13.18
CA THR A 99 4.35 22.80 12.58
C THR A 99 5.55 21.99 13.07
N LEU A 100 6.76 22.56 13.04
CA LEU A 100 7.98 21.89 13.54
C LEU A 100 7.90 21.59 15.03
N SER A 101 7.25 22.46 15.82
CA SER A 101 6.98 22.20 17.24
C SER A 101 6.08 20.98 17.43
N CYS A 102 5.02 20.85 16.63
CA CYS A 102 4.16 19.67 16.66
C CYS A 102 4.92 18.39 16.25
N ILE A 103 5.80 18.49 15.26
CA ILE A 103 6.63 17.36 14.82
C ILE A 103 7.60 16.93 15.93
N ALA A 104 8.27 17.89 16.59
CA ALA A 104 9.18 17.62 17.70
C ALA A 104 8.46 16.91 18.86
N GLU A 105 7.33 17.46 19.30
CA GLU A 105 6.49 16.84 20.35
C GLU A 105 6.03 15.44 19.92
N GLY A 106 5.60 15.28 18.66
CA GLY A 106 5.12 14.00 18.15
C GLY A 106 6.19 12.91 18.10
N ILE A 107 7.45 13.25 17.79
CA ILE A 107 8.56 12.29 17.81
C ILE A 107 8.81 11.73 19.22
N GLU A 108 8.58 12.54 20.26
CA GLU A 108 8.77 12.11 21.65
C GLU A 108 7.56 11.32 22.19
N LEU A 109 6.35 11.57 21.67
CA LEU A 109 5.11 11.07 22.27
C LEU A 109 4.35 10.02 21.46
N LEU A 110 4.33 10.13 20.14
CA LEU A 110 3.48 9.31 19.27
C LEU A 110 4.26 8.10 18.78
N PRO A 111 3.70 6.89 18.67
CA PRO A 111 4.43 5.79 18.07
C PRO A 111 4.57 5.99 16.55
N GLY A 112 5.70 5.58 15.99
CA GLY A 112 5.87 5.39 14.55
C GLY A 112 5.05 4.22 14.00
N PRO A 113 4.87 4.14 12.67
CA PRO A 113 4.11 3.08 12.04
C PRO A 113 4.87 1.75 12.07
N PRO A 114 4.17 0.59 12.12
CA PRO A 114 4.79 -0.70 11.90
C PRO A 114 5.50 -0.77 10.54
N GLN A 115 6.44 -1.69 10.43
CA GLN A 115 7.26 -1.89 9.23
C GLN A 115 7.02 -3.29 8.66
N GLU A 116 7.37 -3.49 7.39
CA GLU A 116 7.34 -4.79 6.71
C GLU A 116 6.01 -5.54 6.92
N VAL A 117 4.90 -4.86 6.61
CA VAL A 117 3.57 -5.49 6.69
C VAL A 117 3.45 -6.53 5.58
N SER A 118 3.18 -7.77 5.96
CA SER A 118 2.94 -8.87 5.03
C SER A 118 1.57 -9.49 5.28
N VAL A 119 0.84 -9.81 4.21
CA VAL A 119 -0.48 -10.44 4.28
C VAL A 119 -0.47 -11.69 3.41
N GLU A 120 -0.83 -12.82 4.00
CA GLU A 120 -0.83 -14.14 3.34
C GLU A 120 -2.18 -14.80 3.54
N ALA A 121 -2.77 -15.38 2.49
CA ALA A 121 -3.99 -16.16 2.65
C ALA A 121 -3.73 -17.50 3.33
N LEU A 122 -4.53 -17.80 4.36
CA LEU A 122 -4.51 -19.10 5.05
C LEU A 122 -5.58 -20.03 4.51
N SER A 123 -6.73 -19.47 4.14
CA SER A 123 -7.88 -20.20 3.62
C SER A 123 -8.69 -19.31 2.68
N ASP A 124 -9.85 -19.81 2.26
CA ASP A 124 -10.87 -19.06 1.54
C ASP A 124 -11.54 -17.96 2.38
N THR A 125 -11.42 -18.02 3.70
CA THR A 125 -12.07 -17.09 4.62
C THR A 125 -11.12 -16.44 5.62
N GLU A 126 -9.80 -16.69 5.50
CA GLU A 126 -8.80 -16.22 6.45
C GLU A 126 -7.53 -15.64 5.82
N LEU A 127 -7.06 -14.53 6.38
CA LEU A 127 -5.77 -13.90 6.07
C LEU A 127 -4.88 -13.83 7.32
N LYS A 128 -3.60 -14.20 7.18
CA LYS A 128 -2.55 -13.98 8.16
C LYS A 128 -1.84 -12.67 7.87
N ILE A 129 -1.90 -11.76 8.83
CA ILE A 129 -1.25 -10.45 8.77
C ILE A 129 -0.07 -10.49 9.74
N LYS A 130 1.12 -10.11 9.29
CA LYS A 130 2.33 -9.96 10.13
C LYS A 130 2.96 -8.59 9.90
N TRP A 131 3.67 -8.10 10.91
CA TRP A 131 4.39 -6.83 10.85
C TRP A 131 5.58 -6.82 11.81
N ILE A 132 6.51 -5.92 11.56
CA ILE A 132 7.61 -5.59 12.47
C ILE A 132 7.23 -4.34 13.28
N PRO A 133 7.37 -4.37 14.62
CA PRO A 133 7.18 -3.18 15.44
C PRO A 133 8.12 -2.03 15.03
N PRO A 134 7.69 -0.76 15.14
CA PRO A 134 8.56 0.38 14.87
C PRO A 134 9.82 0.38 15.74
N HIS A 135 10.97 0.69 15.14
CA HIS A 135 12.24 0.88 15.85
C HIS A 135 12.27 2.25 16.57
N GLN A 136 11.93 2.28 17.85
CA GLN A 136 11.83 3.50 18.66
C GLN A 136 11.81 3.20 20.16
N ASP A 137 11.94 4.24 20.99
CA ASP A 137 11.79 4.15 22.45
C ASP A 137 10.34 4.42 22.91
N VAL A 138 9.50 4.99 22.05
CA VAL A 138 8.09 5.29 22.37
C VAL A 138 7.27 4.00 22.39
N PRO A 139 6.54 3.70 23.48
CA PRO A 139 5.80 2.45 23.59
C PRO A 139 4.59 2.41 22.64
N VAL A 140 4.36 1.22 22.08
CA VAL A 140 3.11 0.89 21.38
C VAL A 140 2.22 0.13 22.34
N GLU A 141 1.03 0.66 22.63
CA GLU A 141 0.05 -0.01 23.50
C GLU A 141 -0.84 -0.94 22.69
N LYS A 142 -1.25 -0.51 21.49
CA LYS A 142 -2.13 -1.27 20.60
C LYS A 142 -1.80 -1.03 19.13
N TYR A 143 -2.07 -2.03 18.30
CA TYR A 143 -2.16 -1.88 16.86
C TYR A 143 -3.64 -1.81 16.44
N ARG A 144 -3.95 -0.91 15.51
CA ARG A 144 -5.23 -0.86 14.83
C ARG A 144 -5.03 -1.35 13.40
N ILE A 145 -5.65 -2.46 13.07
CA ILE A 145 -5.61 -3.10 11.76
C ILE A 145 -6.92 -2.78 11.05
N ASN A 146 -6.82 -2.11 9.91
CA ASN A 146 -7.94 -1.83 9.02
C ASN A 146 -7.86 -2.79 7.83
N ILE A 147 -8.92 -3.53 7.57
CA ILE A 147 -9.05 -4.50 6.48
C ILE A 147 -10.23 -4.03 5.63
N THR A 148 -9.95 -3.62 4.41
CA THR A 148 -10.94 -3.06 3.49
C THR A 148 -11.07 -3.97 2.28
N LEU A 149 -12.30 -4.22 1.86
CA LEU A 149 -12.57 -4.94 0.64
C LEU A 149 -12.32 -4.02 -0.56
N VAL A 150 -11.45 -4.41 -1.48
CA VAL A 150 -11.08 -3.59 -2.65
C VAL A 150 -11.99 -3.92 -3.83
N LYS A 151 -12.22 -5.21 -4.10
CA LYS A 151 -13.05 -5.67 -5.22
C LYS A 151 -13.51 -7.10 -5.00
N GLU A 152 -14.81 -7.35 -5.19
CA GLU A 152 -15.34 -8.71 -5.36
C GLU A 152 -15.02 -9.17 -6.79
N LEU A 153 -14.06 -10.09 -6.97
CA LEU A 153 -13.82 -10.67 -8.30
C LEU A 153 -14.98 -11.57 -8.73
N SER A 154 -15.77 -12.10 -7.78
CA SER A 154 -16.97 -12.89 -8.03
C SER A 154 -18.04 -12.16 -8.85
N ALA A 155 -18.09 -10.82 -8.80
CA ALA A 155 -19.03 -10.03 -9.60
C ALA A 155 -18.69 -10.02 -11.12
N LEU A 156 -17.49 -10.43 -11.52
CA LEU A 156 -17.14 -10.59 -12.94
C LEU A 156 -17.69 -11.89 -13.53
N GLN A 157 -18.09 -12.86 -12.69
CA GLN A 157 -18.59 -14.15 -13.12
C GLN A 157 -20.07 -14.10 -13.58
N GLU A 158 -20.81 -13.07 -13.17
CA GLU A 158 -22.20 -12.86 -13.58
C GLU A 158 -22.33 -12.27 -15.00
N PHE A 159 -21.26 -11.79 -15.62
CA PHE A 159 -21.31 -11.24 -16.98
C PHE A 159 -21.24 -12.30 -18.09
N GLU A 160 -20.83 -13.53 -17.76
CA GLU A 160 -20.70 -14.63 -18.73
C GLU A 160 -21.94 -15.52 -18.82
N SER A 161 -22.88 -15.44 -17.87
CA SER A 161 -24.18 -16.12 -17.97
C SER A 161 -25.19 -15.29 -18.78
N GLY A 162 -24.81 -14.98 -20.02
CA GLY A 162 -25.69 -14.43 -21.03
C GLY A 162 -26.72 -15.47 -21.49
N THR A 163 -27.95 -15.38 -20.98
CA THR A 163 -29.14 -15.75 -21.77
C THR A 163 -30.10 -14.57 -21.79
N THR A 164 -29.99 -13.77 -22.85
CA THR A 164 -30.95 -12.72 -23.18
C THR A 164 -32.26 -13.34 -23.65
N ASP A 165 -33.28 -13.34 -22.79
CA ASP A 165 -34.68 -13.58 -23.18
C ASP A 165 -35.44 -12.23 -23.17
N PRO A 166 -35.66 -11.58 -24.32
CA PRO A 166 -36.22 -10.23 -24.39
C PRO A 166 -37.75 -10.29 -24.35
N LYS A 167 -38.35 -10.70 -23.22
CA LYS A 167 -39.82 -10.68 -23.07
C LYS A 167 -40.32 -10.79 -21.62
N LYS A 168 -40.13 -9.73 -20.81
CA LYS A 168 -41.11 -9.34 -19.76
C LYS A 168 -40.80 -7.97 -19.14
N MET A 169 -41.15 -6.91 -19.88
CA MET A 169 -41.43 -5.61 -19.28
C MET A 169 -42.92 -5.59 -18.89
N SER A 170 -43.25 -5.86 -17.62
CA SER A 170 -44.44 -5.29 -16.97
C SER A 170 -44.69 -5.83 -15.57
N LYS A 171 -45.04 -4.87 -14.69
CA LYS A 171 -45.66 -4.94 -13.35
C LYS A 171 -44.74 -4.99 -12.13
N MET A 172 -44.67 -3.83 -11.46
CA MET A 172 -44.66 -3.78 -9.99
C MET A 172 -45.89 -4.51 -9.42
N PRO A 173 -45.72 -5.18 -8.28
CA PRO A 173 -46.62 -4.88 -7.17
C PRO A 173 -45.89 -4.72 -5.83
N ASP A 174 -46.56 -3.94 -4.99
CA ASP A 174 -46.31 -3.58 -3.60
C ASP A 174 -45.68 -4.63 -2.67
N GLY A 175 -44.85 -4.10 -1.77
CA GLY A 175 -45.07 -4.31 -0.34
C GLY A 175 -44.76 -5.69 0.22
N LYS A 176 -43.48 -6.08 0.22
CA LYS A 176 -42.96 -7.03 1.20
C LYS A 176 -41.65 -6.50 1.78
N LYS A 177 -41.64 -6.29 3.11
CA LYS A 177 -40.47 -5.87 3.88
C LYS A 177 -39.26 -6.73 3.49
N PRO A 178 -38.11 -6.14 3.10
CA PRO A 178 -36.87 -6.89 3.09
C PRO A 178 -36.50 -7.14 4.55
N GLY A 179 -36.62 -8.40 4.97
CA GLY A 179 -35.90 -8.88 6.13
C GLY A 179 -34.41 -8.74 5.84
N SER A 180 -33.72 -8.04 6.74
CA SER A 180 -32.26 -8.01 6.93
C SER A 180 -31.44 -8.56 5.76
N THR A 181 -31.21 -7.72 4.74
CA THR A 181 -30.00 -7.86 3.94
C THR A 181 -28.84 -7.62 4.90
N ASP A 182 -28.10 -8.68 5.23
CA ASP A 182 -26.88 -8.54 6.02
C ASP A 182 -25.96 -7.62 5.23
N SER A 183 -25.82 -6.38 5.70
CA SER A 183 -24.96 -5.39 5.09
C SER A 183 -23.54 -5.89 5.23
N PHE A 184 -23.03 -6.54 4.19
CA PHE A 184 -21.65 -7.02 4.13
C PHE A 184 -20.73 -5.87 4.51
N LYS A 185 -20.01 -6.05 5.61
CA LYS A 185 -19.07 -5.04 6.09
C LYS A 185 -17.89 -5.01 5.14
N SER A 186 -17.93 -4.08 4.17
CA SER A 186 -16.79 -3.76 3.28
C SER A 186 -15.53 -3.30 4.04
N PHE A 187 -15.62 -3.17 5.36
CA PHE A 187 -14.57 -2.70 6.25
C PHE A 187 -14.61 -3.43 7.59
N MET A 188 -13.49 -4.00 7.99
CA MET A 188 -13.24 -4.58 9.31
C MET A 188 -12.11 -3.82 9.99
N MET A 189 -12.31 -3.47 11.27
CA MET A 189 -11.28 -2.84 12.10
C MET A 189 -11.08 -3.64 13.37
N VAL A 190 -9.82 -3.95 13.66
CA VAL A 190 -9.42 -4.78 14.80
C VAL A 190 -8.37 -4.06 15.62
N MET A 191 -8.52 -4.11 16.94
CA MET A 191 -7.51 -3.65 17.90
C MET A 191 -6.76 -4.86 18.44
N VAL A 192 -5.43 -4.82 18.39
CA VAL A 192 -4.53 -5.88 18.85
C VAL A 192 -3.56 -5.28 19.88
N ASP A 193 -3.16 -6.05 20.89
CA ASP A 193 -2.19 -5.58 21.88
C ASP A 193 -0.82 -5.29 21.26
N GLY A 194 -0.11 -4.29 21.81
CA GLY A 194 1.18 -3.82 21.31
C GLY A 194 2.32 -4.84 21.37
N ASN A 195 2.16 -5.94 22.12
CA ASN A 195 3.11 -7.04 22.18
C ASN A 195 2.95 -8.09 21.08
N LYS A 196 1.92 -7.97 20.22
CA LYS A 196 1.69 -8.87 19.10
C LYS A 196 2.37 -8.35 17.84
N THR A 197 2.79 -9.28 17.00
CA THR A 197 3.39 -9.02 15.68
C THR A 197 2.66 -9.71 14.55
N SER A 198 1.51 -10.34 14.86
CA SER A 198 0.66 -11.01 13.89
C SER A 198 -0.78 -11.06 14.33
N TYR A 199 -1.69 -11.11 13.36
CA TYR A 199 -3.12 -11.29 13.55
C TYR A 199 -3.68 -12.18 12.43
N VAL A 200 -4.66 -13.03 12.76
CA VAL A 200 -5.41 -13.80 11.76
C VAL A 200 -6.79 -13.19 11.67
N ALA A 201 -7.11 -12.64 10.50
CA ALA A 201 -8.44 -12.16 10.18
C ALA A 201 -9.25 -13.32 9.61
N SER A 202 -10.43 -13.56 10.18
CA SER A 202 -11.33 -14.65 9.78
C SER A 202 -12.70 -14.11 9.38
N GLY A 203 -13.51 -14.92 8.70
CA GLY A 203 -14.84 -14.53 8.23
C GLY A 203 -14.79 -13.62 7.00
N LEU A 204 -13.75 -13.76 6.19
CA LEU A 204 -13.59 -13.11 4.89
C LEU A 204 -14.32 -13.91 3.81
N GLN A 205 -14.49 -13.33 2.62
CA GLN A 205 -15.10 -14.01 1.48
C GLN A 205 -14.04 -14.73 0.64
N PRO A 206 -14.36 -15.88 0.03
CA PRO A 206 -13.51 -16.57 -0.94
C PRO A 206 -13.23 -15.72 -2.18
N VAL A 207 -12.02 -15.84 -2.74
CA VAL A 207 -11.63 -15.18 -4.00
C VAL A 207 -11.88 -13.65 -4.00
N THR A 208 -11.63 -13.02 -2.85
CA THR A 208 -11.89 -11.58 -2.63
C THR A 208 -10.59 -10.87 -2.27
N MET A 209 -10.34 -9.73 -2.93
CA MET A 209 -9.15 -8.92 -2.68
C MET A 209 -9.39 -7.99 -1.50
N TYR A 210 -8.54 -8.11 -0.49
CA TYR A 210 -8.51 -7.24 0.67
C TYR A 210 -7.25 -6.39 0.69
N GLU A 211 -7.41 -5.16 1.19
CA GLU A 211 -6.34 -4.23 1.51
C GLU A 211 -6.24 -4.07 3.01
N VAL A 212 -5.02 -4.19 3.53
CA VAL A 212 -4.71 -4.12 4.96
C VAL A 212 -3.78 -2.96 5.23
N GLN A 213 -4.17 -2.11 6.18
CA GLN A 213 -3.33 -1.04 6.71
C GLN A 213 -3.26 -1.14 8.24
N ILE A 214 -2.09 -0.90 8.80
CA ILE A 214 -1.88 -0.98 10.26
C ILE A 214 -1.46 0.40 10.77
N THR A 215 -1.94 0.76 11.96
CA THR A 215 -1.47 1.94 12.71
C THR A 215 -1.05 1.50 14.11
N SER A 216 0.04 2.06 14.61
CA SER A 216 0.43 1.93 16.03
C SER A 216 -0.31 3.00 16.84
N GLN A 217 -0.72 2.67 18.06
CA GLN A 217 -1.43 3.59 18.96
C GLN A 217 -0.91 3.47 20.41
N ASN A 218 -0.83 4.60 21.09
CA ASN A 218 -0.66 4.71 22.55
C ASN A 218 -1.62 5.77 23.12
N SER A 219 -1.45 6.09 24.41
CA SER A 219 -2.24 7.10 25.12
C SER A 219 -2.14 8.53 24.55
N HIS A 220 -1.07 8.88 23.83
CA HIS A 220 -0.89 10.22 23.24
C HIS A 220 -1.45 10.34 21.82
N GLY A 221 -1.51 9.24 21.08
CA GLY A 221 -2.07 9.23 19.73
C GLY A 221 -1.64 8.03 18.91
N ARG A 222 -1.56 8.22 17.60
CA ARG A 222 -1.29 7.14 16.64
C ARG A 222 -0.27 7.54 15.58
N SER A 223 0.30 6.54 14.93
CA SER A 223 1.08 6.71 13.70
C SER A 223 0.17 7.08 12.51
N MET A 224 0.80 7.43 11.38
CA MET A 224 0.17 7.29 10.07
C MET A 224 -0.03 5.80 9.74
N PRO A 225 -0.99 5.46 8.84
CA PRO A 225 -1.13 4.10 8.36
C PRO A 225 0.14 3.62 7.64
N THR A 226 0.43 2.32 7.74
CA THR A 226 1.38 1.68 6.84
C THR A 226 0.91 1.78 5.39
N PHE A 227 1.83 1.53 4.45
CA PHE A 227 1.42 1.19 3.09
C PHE A 227 0.40 0.04 3.11
N ALA A 228 -0.50 0.09 2.14
CA ALA A 228 -1.57 -0.89 1.99
C ALA A 228 -0.97 -2.20 1.46
N ALA A 229 -1.03 -3.25 2.28
CA ALA A 229 -0.68 -4.60 1.86
C ALA A 229 -1.95 -5.31 1.36
N ARG A 230 -1.90 -5.90 0.16
CA ARG A 230 -3.07 -6.54 -0.45
C ARG A 230 -2.89 -8.06 -0.52
N ALA A 231 -3.99 -8.79 -0.34
CA ALA A 231 -4.02 -10.24 -0.50
C ALA A 231 -5.37 -10.71 -1.01
N LEU A 232 -5.35 -11.80 -1.80
CA LEU A 232 -6.52 -12.52 -2.29
C LEU A 232 -6.75 -13.74 -1.40
N THR A 233 -7.96 -13.92 -0.88
CA THR A 233 -8.37 -15.16 -0.20
C THR A 233 -8.46 -16.33 -1.20
N LEU A 234 -8.35 -17.56 -0.71
CA LEU A 234 -8.38 -18.75 -1.58
C LEU A 234 -9.81 -19.08 -2.07
N SER A 235 -9.92 -20.03 -3.00
CA SER A 235 -11.19 -20.63 -3.40
C SER A 235 -11.68 -21.66 -2.37
N SER A 236 -12.99 -21.83 -2.23
CA SER A 236 -13.56 -22.79 -1.30
C SER A 236 -13.30 -24.25 -1.73
N PRO A 237 -13.05 -25.17 -0.78
CA PRO A 237 -12.74 -26.56 -1.08
C PRO A 237 -13.88 -27.37 -1.72
N ASP A 238 -15.12 -26.88 -1.69
CA ASP A 238 -16.28 -27.56 -2.28
C ASP A 238 -16.33 -27.45 -3.81
N ASP A 239 -15.40 -26.70 -4.44
CA ASP A 239 -15.35 -26.53 -5.90
C ASP A 239 -14.46 -27.57 -6.65
N ASP A 240 -13.70 -28.47 -5.99
CA ASP A 240 -13.20 -29.72 -6.63
C ASP A 240 -12.59 -30.75 -5.63
N PRO A 241 -12.94 -32.07 -5.68
CA PRO A 241 -12.47 -33.09 -4.71
C PRO A 241 -11.01 -33.58 -4.85
N THR A 242 -10.13 -32.88 -5.57
CA THR A 242 -8.84 -33.45 -6.00
C THR A 242 -7.60 -32.64 -5.64
N PHE A 243 -7.46 -32.19 -4.39
CA PHE A 243 -6.23 -31.50 -3.94
C PHE A 243 -5.51 -32.21 -2.79
N PRO A 244 -4.35 -32.84 -3.03
CA PRO A 244 -3.42 -33.16 -1.95
C PRO A 244 -2.71 -31.88 -1.50
N ALA A 245 -2.90 -31.52 -0.23
CA ALA A 245 -2.14 -30.49 0.46
C ALA A 245 -0.66 -30.89 0.52
N LYS A 246 0.18 -30.27 -0.34
CA LYS A 246 1.63 -30.04 -0.18
C LYS A 246 2.18 -29.33 -1.41
N ALA A 247 2.25 -28.00 -1.36
CA ALA A 247 3.16 -27.25 -2.23
C ALA A 247 4.55 -27.31 -1.57
N ASN A 248 5.51 -27.93 -2.27
CA ASN A 248 6.87 -28.06 -1.79
C ASN A 248 7.56 -26.69 -1.73
N GLU A 249 8.13 -26.41 -0.57
CA GLU A 249 8.79 -25.19 -0.12
C GLU A 249 10.19 -25.01 -0.80
N THR A 250 10.25 -24.90 -2.13
CA THR A 250 11.53 -24.87 -2.87
C THR A 250 11.77 -23.71 -3.83
N TYR A 251 10.86 -22.74 -3.95
CA TYR A 251 11.10 -21.54 -4.78
C TYR A 251 11.30 -20.29 -3.93
N VAL A 252 12.36 -20.28 -3.13
CA VAL A 252 12.96 -19.02 -2.63
C VAL A 252 14.38 -18.97 -3.16
N GLY A 253 14.51 -18.65 -4.45
CA GLY A 253 15.78 -18.62 -5.15
C GLY A 253 15.84 -17.45 -6.12
N HIS A 254 16.14 -16.26 -5.58
CA HIS A 254 16.38 -15.00 -6.29
C HIS A 254 15.11 -14.37 -6.92
N LEU A 255 14.70 -13.20 -6.43
CA LEU A 255 13.75 -12.38 -7.17
C LEU A 255 14.39 -12.00 -8.53
N PRO A 256 13.73 -12.26 -9.66
CA PRO A 256 14.23 -11.83 -10.96
C PRO A 256 14.25 -10.29 -11.02
N ASN A 257 15.26 -9.71 -11.69
CA ASN A 257 15.24 -8.29 -12.01
C ASN A 257 14.22 -8.08 -13.14
N ILE A 258 12.97 -7.80 -12.74
CA ILE A 258 11.81 -7.69 -13.64
C ILE A 258 12.03 -6.58 -14.67
N THR A 259 12.51 -5.42 -14.24
CA THR A 259 12.78 -4.26 -15.11
C THR A 259 13.79 -4.61 -16.19
N LYS A 260 14.90 -5.24 -15.82
CA LYS A 260 15.91 -5.68 -16.78
C LYS A 260 15.40 -6.76 -17.73
N CYS A 261 14.61 -7.71 -17.24
CA CYS A 261 13.98 -8.72 -18.09
C CYS A 261 13.06 -8.08 -19.14
N CYS A 262 12.29 -7.06 -18.75
CA CYS A 262 11.44 -6.33 -19.68
C CYS A 262 12.23 -5.53 -20.72
N GLU A 263 13.32 -4.87 -20.33
CA GLU A 263 14.23 -4.20 -21.28
C GLU A 263 14.79 -5.18 -22.30
N ASP A 264 15.31 -6.31 -21.82
CA ASP A 264 15.91 -7.36 -22.65
C ASP A 264 14.89 -7.98 -23.64
N LYS A 265 13.60 -7.99 -23.26
CA LYS A 265 12.49 -8.49 -24.09
C LYS A 265 11.77 -7.42 -24.91
N GLY A 266 12.28 -6.19 -24.92
CA GLY A 266 11.86 -5.15 -25.84
C GLY A 266 10.72 -4.25 -25.36
N VAL A 267 10.47 -4.19 -24.05
CA VAL A 267 9.62 -3.14 -23.48
C VAL A 267 10.37 -1.80 -23.59
N PRO A 268 9.79 -0.76 -24.22
CA PRO A 268 10.49 0.48 -24.47
C PRO A 268 10.78 1.22 -23.17
N GLU A 269 12.02 1.70 -23.04
CA GLU A 269 12.47 2.54 -21.93
C GLU A 269 11.55 3.75 -21.76
N GLY A 270 11.18 4.07 -20.52
CA GLY A 270 10.26 5.15 -20.19
C GLY A 270 8.96 4.63 -19.60
N LYS A 271 7.81 5.10 -20.10
CA LYS A 271 6.51 4.98 -19.42
C LYS A 271 6.05 3.52 -19.26
N CYS A 272 6.12 2.71 -20.32
CA CYS A 272 5.68 1.31 -20.23
C CYS A 272 6.59 0.44 -19.38
N LEU A 273 7.91 0.69 -19.44
CA LEU A 273 8.87 -0.02 -18.59
C LEU A 273 8.62 0.27 -17.10
N ARG A 274 8.35 1.52 -16.74
CA ARG A 274 8.02 1.92 -15.37
C ARG A 274 6.66 1.39 -14.93
N SER A 275 5.61 1.71 -15.69
CA SER A 275 4.23 1.39 -15.31
C SER A 275 3.91 -0.10 -15.29
N LEU A 276 4.60 -0.93 -16.08
CA LEU A 276 4.35 -2.38 -16.09
C LEU A 276 5.44 -3.18 -15.38
N CYS A 277 6.72 -2.80 -15.51
CA CYS A 277 7.85 -3.64 -15.10
C CYS A 277 8.62 -3.14 -13.87
N ASP A 278 8.17 -2.07 -13.22
CA ASP A 278 8.66 -1.64 -11.91
C ASP A 278 7.56 -1.77 -10.84
N PRO A 279 7.61 -2.79 -9.96
CA PRO A 279 6.64 -2.96 -8.88
C PRO A 279 6.70 -1.83 -7.83
N SER A 280 7.70 -0.96 -7.89
CA SER A 280 7.82 0.21 -7.00
C SER A 280 6.91 1.37 -7.45
N ASP A 281 6.49 1.41 -8.72
CA ASP A 281 5.67 2.45 -9.34
C ASP A 281 4.16 2.06 -9.42
N GLU A 282 3.73 1.03 -8.67
CA GLU A 282 2.34 0.56 -8.64
C GLU A 282 1.34 1.65 -8.24
N GLU A 283 1.75 2.58 -7.37
CA GLU A 283 0.88 3.64 -6.82
C GLU A 283 0.55 4.73 -7.86
N ASP A 284 1.45 4.97 -8.82
CA ASP A 284 1.31 5.99 -9.86
C ASP A 284 0.72 5.46 -11.18
N THR A 285 0.62 4.13 -11.32
CA THR A 285 0.17 3.48 -12.55
C THR A 285 -1.35 3.54 -12.70
N LYS A 286 -1.82 4.26 -13.73
CA LYS A 286 -3.27 4.36 -14.02
C LYS A 286 -3.70 3.25 -14.96
N LEU A 287 -4.99 2.90 -14.93
CA LEU A 287 -5.58 1.96 -15.90
C LEU A 287 -5.34 2.41 -17.36
N SER A 288 -5.31 3.72 -17.63
CA SER A 288 -4.96 4.25 -18.96
C SER A 288 -3.53 3.94 -19.39
N ASP A 289 -2.61 3.81 -18.44
CA ASP A 289 -1.21 3.52 -18.70
C ASP A 289 -1.02 2.04 -19.01
N VAL A 290 -1.74 1.17 -18.28
CA VAL A 290 -1.81 -0.27 -18.57
C VAL A 290 -2.39 -0.51 -19.97
N LEU A 291 -3.49 0.17 -20.33
CA LEU A 291 -4.10 0.05 -21.66
C LEU A 291 -3.20 0.61 -22.78
N MET A 292 -2.44 1.67 -22.52
CA MET A 292 -1.49 2.23 -23.49
C MET A 292 -0.31 1.28 -23.73
N CYS A 293 0.04 0.49 -22.73
CA CYS A 293 1.15 -0.45 -22.76
C CYS A 293 0.72 -1.91 -22.94
N GLU A 294 -0.54 -2.14 -23.35
CA GLU A 294 -1.16 -3.46 -23.56
C GLU A 294 -0.29 -4.43 -24.38
N PRO A 295 0.40 -4.02 -25.46
CA PRO A 295 1.26 -4.93 -26.24
C PRO A 295 2.40 -5.58 -25.45
N TYR A 296 2.77 -4.98 -24.30
CA TYR A 296 3.89 -5.41 -23.47
C TYR A 296 3.45 -6.19 -22.22
N VAL A 297 2.15 -6.27 -21.94
CA VAL A 297 1.61 -6.88 -20.71
C VAL A 297 2.02 -8.34 -20.58
N ASN A 298 2.05 -9.09 -21.68
CA ASN A 298 2.48 -10.50 -21.65
C ASN A 298 3.96 -10.65 -21.27
N ILE A 299 4.83 -9.76 -21.76
CA ILE A 299 6.27 -9.74 -21.44
C ILE A 299 6.45 -9.48 -19.94
N THR A 300 5.69 -8.53 -19.40
CA THR A 300 5.69 -8.21 -17.98
C THR A 300 5.37 -9.42 -17.11
N PHE A 301 4.27 -10.13 -17.41
CA PHE A 301 3.91 -11.31 -16.63
C PHE A 301 4.94 -12.43 -16.74
N GLU A 302 5.50 -12.66 -17.93
CA GLU A 302 6.56 -13.66 -18.13
C GLU A 302 7.82 -13.32 -17.31
N CYS A 303 8.19 -12.05 -17.24
CA CYS A 303 9.31 -11.57 -16.43
C CYS A 303 9.04 -11.63 -14.93
N MET A 304 7.81 -11.35 -14.49
CA MET A 304 7.39 -11.51 -13.10
C MET A 304 7.38 -12.97 -12.65
N ALA A 305 7.00 -13.89 -13.55
CA ALA A 305 7.01 -15.33 -13.30
C ALA A 305 8.43 -15.92 -13.21
N GLY A 306 9.47 -15.16 -13.58
CA GLY A 306 10.86 -15.60 -13.49
C GLY A 306 11.18 -16.83 -14.35
N GLY A 307 10.41 -17.06 -15.42
CA GLY A 307 10.52 -18.25 -16.27
C GLY A 307 9.93 -19.53 -15.68
N ALA A 308 9.19 -19.46 -14.57
CA ALA A 308 8.43 -20.59 -14.03
C ALA A 308 7.00 -20.57 -14.61
N ASP A 309 6.49 -21.72 -15.02
CA ASP A 309 5.07 -21.89 -15.31
C ASP A 309 4.29 -21.92 -13.98
N LEU A 310 3.64 -20.81 -13.67
CA LEU A 310 2.85 -20.63 -12.46
C LEU A 310 1.38 -20.98 -12.69
N SER A 311 0.98 -21.44 -13.88
CA SER A 311 -0.42 -21.73 -14.24
C SER A 311 -1.06 -22.66 -13.23
N ASN A 312 -0.40 -23.75 -12.84
CA ASN A 312 -0.91 -24.67 -11.83
C ASN A 312 -1.03 -24.02 -10.45
N CYS A 313 -0.06 -23.20 -10.04
CA CYS A 313 -0.09 -22.50 -8.76
C CYS A 313 -1.19 -21.42 -8.72
N CYS A 314 -1.42 -20.74 -9.84
CA CYS A 314 -2.41 -19.67 -9.97
C CYS A 314 -3.81 -20.22 -10.17
N GLN A 315 -3.97 -21.32 -10.90
CA GLN A 315 -5.21 -22.09 -10.97
C GLN A 315 -5.59 -22.64 -9.58
N GLN A 316 -4.62 -23.20 -8.84
CA GLN A 316 -4.80 -23.60 -7.43
C GLN A 316 -5.16 -22.43 -6.50
N ARG A 317 -4.92 -21.18 -6.93
CA ARG A 317 -5.26 -19.95 -6.20
C ARG A 317 -6.49 -19.23 -6.77
N GLY A 318 -7.29 -19.91 -7.61
CA GLY A 318 -8.58 -19.39 -8.07
C GLY A 318 -8.49 -18.44 -9.26
N LEU A 319 -7.36 -18.41 -9.98
CA LEU A 319 -7.26 -17.63 -11.21
C LEU A 319 -8.12 -18.29 -12.31
N PRO A 320 -9.06 -17.56 -12.96
CA PRO A 320 -9.90 -18.10 -14.02
C PRO A 320 -9.08 -18.61 -15.21
N ASP A 321 -9.59 -19.63 -15.93
CA ASP A 321 -8.87 -20.25 -17.06
C ASP A 321 -8.47 -19.25 -18.16
N ILE A 322 -9.31 -18.24 -18.42
CA ILE A 322 -9.01 -17.16 -19.39
C ILE A 322 -7.76 -16.35 -19.03
N CYS A 323 -7.42 -16.32 -17.74
CA CYS A 323 -6.27 -15.60 -17.23
C CYS A 323 -5.00 -16.45 -17.17
N LEU A 324 -5.10 -17.79 -17.31
CA LEU A 324 -3.94 -18.69 -17.25
C LEU A 324 -2.96 -18.45 -18.40
N GLY A 325 -3.44 -18.02 -19.56
CA GLY A 325 -2.58 -17.65 -20.69
C GLY A 325 -1.61 -16.50 -20.39
N PHE A 326 -1.86 -15.71 -19.34
CA PHE A 326 -0.95 -14.66 -18.88
C PHE A 326 0.05 -15.16 -17.83
N VAL A 327 -0.13 -16.36 -17.27
CA VAL A 327 0.63 -16.84 -16.12
C VAL A 327 1.49 -18.07 -16.44
N GLY A 328 1.18 -18.73 -17.56
CA GLY A 328 2.07 -19.64 -18.21
C GLY A 328 1.64 -19.88 -19.66
N GLU A 329 2.41 -19.32 -20.58
CA GLU A 329 2.94 -20.12 -21.68
C GLU A 329 4.10 -19.38 -22.34
N MET A 330 5.21 -20.10 -22.46
CA MET A 330 6.19 -19.89 -23.52
C MET A 330 5.48 -20.24 -24.82
N SER A 331 5.06 -19.23 -25.60
CA SER A 331 4.46 -19.47 -26.91
C SER A 331 5.37 -20.42 -27.72
N PRO A 332 4.86 -21.56 -28.22
CA PRO A 332 5.63 -22.37 -29.14
C PRO A 332 5.59 -21.72 -30.52
N SER A 333 6.78 -21.59 -31.12
CA SER A 333 7.12 -21.22 -32.51
C SER A 333 7.47 -19.75 -32.75
#